data_AF-A0A2N0M282-F1
#
_entry.id   AF-A0A2N0M282-F1
#
_cell.length_a   1.000
_cell.length_b   1.000
_cell.length_c   1.000
_cell.angle_alpha   90.00
_cell.angle_beta   90.00
_cell.angle_gamma   90.00
#
_symmetry.space_group_name_H-M   'P 1'
#
loop_
_entity.id
_entity.type
_entity.pdbx_description
1 polymer ?
#
loop_
_entity_poly.entity_id
_entity_poly.type
_entity_poly.pdbx_seq_one_letter_code
_entity_poly.pdbx_strand_id
1 'polypeptide(L)'
;MVMAEELISMEDMESIFEVTDSLGIHRESVRVELMKEDPGSIQKVADGMVEITLPVNESADVFCRKLRIDLEAMGYQPADSVLSYDDDDDDDDDDDEDARPASGPRPRLS
;
A
#
# COMPACT_ATOMS: atom_id res chain seq x y z
N MET A 1 1.27 26.09 -32.59
CA MET A 1 0.20 26.49 -31.66
C MET A 1 -0.12 25.22 -30.91
N VAL A 2 0.40 25.06 -29.70
CA VAL A 2 0.18 23.84 -28.90
C VAL A 2 -1.31 23.76 -28.64
N MET A 3 -1.96 22.68 -29.09
CA MET A 3 -3.40 22.55 -28.96
C MET A 3 -3.66 22.20 -27.49
N ALA A 4 -4.53 22.95 -26.81
CA ALA A 4 -4.81 22.74 -25.38
C ALA A 4 -5.36 21.33 -25.05
N GLU A 5 -5.71 20.58 -26.09
CA GLU A 5 -6.11 19.17 -26.07
C GLU A 5 -4.96 18.24 -25.65
N GLU A 6 -3.70 18.68 -25.85
CA GLU A 6 -2.47 17.94 -25.52
C GLU A 6 -1.98 18.19 -24.09
N LEU A 7 -2.66 19.02 -23.29
CA LEU A 7 -2.28 19.29 -21.91
C LEU A 7 -3.18 18.54 -20.94
N ILE A 8 -2.61 18.06 -19.84
CA ILE A 8 -3.44 17.55 -18.73
C ILE A 8 -4.16 18.67 -17.99
N SER A 9 -5.41 18.39 -17.67
CA SER A 9 -6.24 19.26 -16.84
C SER A 9 -5.93 19.04 -15.36
N MET A 10 -6.34 19.98 -14.50
CA MET A 10 -6.21 19.80 -13.05
C MET A 10 -6.95 18.55 -12.55
N GLU A 11 -8.12 18.26 -13.12
CA GLU A 11 -8.93 17.06 -12.80
C GLU A 11 -8.22 15.75 -13.19
N ASP A 12 -7.52 15.74 -14.32
CA ASP A 12 -6.70 14.59 -14.75
C ASP A 12 -5.59 14.32 -13.71
N MET A 13 -4.95 15.39 -13.25
CA MET A 13 -3.87 15.32 -12.27
C MET A 13 -4.37 14.84 -10.90
N GLU A 14 -5.52 15.34 -10.46
CA GLU A 14 -6.17 14.92 -9.21
C GLU A 14 -6.53 13.43 -9.23
N SER A 15 -7.11 12.96 -10.33
CA SER A 15 -7.50 11.56 -10.52
C SER A 15 -6.31 10.60 -10.40
N ILE A 16 -5.17 10.96 -11.01
CA ILE A 16 -3.95 10.14 -10.93
C ILE A 16 -3.44 10.07 -9.50
N PHE A 17 -3.37 11.21 -8.81
CA PHE A 17 -2.88 11.24 -7.45
C PHE A 17 -3.78 10.44 -6.50
N GLU A 18 -5.10 10.51 -6.66
CA GLU A 18 -6.05 9.72 -5.86
C GLU A 18 -5.81 8.21 -5.99
N VAL A 19 -5.55 7.72 -7.22
CA VAL A 19 -5.23 6.31 -7.47
C VAL A 19 -3.92 5.91 -6.80
N THR A 20 -2.87 6.72 -6.96
CA THR A 20 -1.56 6.42 -6.38
C THR A 20 -1.58 6.50 -4.84
N ASP A 21 -2.32 7.45 -4.27
CA ASP A 21 -2.50 7.62 -2.83
C ASP A 21 -3.24 6.41 -2.22
N SER A 22 -4.28 5.93 -2.91
CA SER A 22 -5.01 4.72 -2.52
C SER A 22 -4.15 3.45 -2.50
N LEU A 23 -3.06 3.43 -3.29
CA LEU A 23 -2.07 2.35 -3.33
C LEU A 23 -0.93 2.55 -2.32
N GLY A 24 -0.98 3.60 -1.50
CA GLY A 24 0.07 3.93 -0.54
C GLY A 24 1.34 4.52 -1.18
N ILE A 25 1.25 5.02 -2.42
CA ILE A 25 2.36 5.66 -3.11
C ILE A 25 2.31 7.16 -2.79
N HIS A 26 3.37 7.66 -2.15
CA HIS A 26 3.47 9.08 -1.84
C HIS A 26 3.55 9.92 -3.11
N ARG A 27 2.89 11.09 -3.11
CA ARG A 27 2.85 12.02 -4.25
C ARG A 27 4.25 12.46 -4.72
N GLU A 28 5.25 12.46 -3.83
CA GLU A 28 6.64 12.77 -4.16
C GLU A 28 7.30 11.70 -5.06
N SER A 29 6.80 10.47 -5.00
CA SER A 29 7.25 9.35 -5.81
C SER A 29 6.48 9.26 -7.14
N VAL A 30 5.52 10.17 -7.39
CA VAL A 30 4.71 10.16 -8.61
C VAL A 30 5.09 11.34 -9.49
N ARG A 31 5.47 11.05 -10.72
CA ARG A 31 5.83 12.04 -11.73
C ARG A 31 4.84 11.96 -12.89
N VAL A 32 4.06 13.02 -13.06
CA VAL A 32 3.06 13.10 -14.13
C VAL A 32 3.54 14.08 -15.19
N GLU A 33 3.54 13.65 -16.44
CA GLU A 33 3.84 14.53 -17.57
C GLU A 33 2.70 15.51 -17.84
N LEU A 34 3.05 16.79 -17.99
CA LEU A 34 2.09 17.86 -18.31
C LEU A 34 1.58 17.79 -19.75
N MET A 35 2.29 17.09 -20.62
CA MET A 35 1.85 16.80 -21.99
C MET A 35 1.27 15.40 -22.09
N LYS A 36 0.18 15.30 -22.84
CA LYS A 36 -0.43 14.05 -23.26
C LYS A 36 0.32 13.54 -24.49
N GLU A 37 0.68 12.27 -24.49
CA GLU A 37 1.30 11.58 -25.63
C GLU A 37 0.43 10.42 -26.10
N ASP A 38 0.51 10.01 -27.36
CA ASP A 38 -0.16 8.81 -27.84
C ASP A 38 0.85 7.82 -28.43
N PRO A 39 0.98 6.60 -27.87
CA PRO A 39 0.24 6.06 -26.72
C PRO A 39 0.72 6.63 -25.38
N GLY A 40 -0.17 6.68 -24.38
CA GLY A 40 0.20 6.97 -23.00
C GLY A 40 1.12 5.87 -22.43
N SER A 41 1.85 6.20 -21.36
CA SER A 41 2.89 5.33 -20.78
C SER A 41 2.80 5.31 -19.26
N ILE A 42 3.01 4.14 -18.68
CA ILE A 42 3.09 3.93 -17.23
C ILE A 42 4.38 3.16 -16.98
N GLN A 43 5.31 3.78 -16.25
CA GLN A 43 6.59 3.14 -15.93
C GLN A 43 6.90 3.26 -14.45
N LYS A 44 7.30 2.12 -13.86
CA LYS A 44 7.91 2.08 -12.54
C LYS A 44 9.42 2.16 -12.70
N VAL A 45 10.01 3.15 -12.06
CA VAL A 45 11.45 3.37 -11.99
C VAL A 45 12.02 2.60 -10.80
N ALA A 46 13.27 2.14 -10.92
CA ALA A 46 13.95 1.32 -9.91
C ALA A 46 14.11 1.99 -8.52
N ASP A 47 13.93 3.30 -8.42
CA ASP A 47 13.99 4.08 -7.17
C ASP A 47 12.64 4.10 -6.41
N GLY A 48 11.63 3.41 -6.93
CA GLY A 48 10.26 3.44 -6.39
C GLY A 48 9.41 4.60 -6.94
N MET A 49 9.97 5.43 -7.82
CA MET A 49 9.23 6.45 -8.55
C MET A 49 8.35 5.83 -9.65
N VAL A 50 7.20 6.43 -9.87
CA VAL A 50 6.26 6.08 -10.95
C VAL A 50 6.17 7.27 -11.90
N GLU A 51 6.50 7.03 -13.16
CA GLU A 51 6.36 8.00 -14.24
C GLU A 51 5.10 7.68 -15.05
N ILE A 52 4.26 8.70 -15.23
CA ILE A 52 2.92 8.58 -15.79
C ILE A 52 2.75 9.62 -16.89
N THR A 53 2.47 9.15 -18.11
CA THR A 53 2.20 9.98 -19.28
C THR A 53 0.81 9.65 -19.79
N LEU A 54 -0.10 10.64 -19.80
CA LEU A 54 -1.47 10.37 -20.19
C LEU A 54 -1.62 10.26 -21.72
N PRO A 55 -2.47 9.34 -22.19
CA PRO A 55 -2.86 9.21 -23.58
C PRO A 55 -3.69 10.41 -24.09
N VAL A 56 -3.46 10.85 -25.32
CA VAL A 56 -4.32 11.85 -26.01
C VAL A 56 -5.67 11.24 -26.42
N ASN A 57 -5.69 9.94 -26.73
CA ASN A 57 -6.86 9.25 -27.29
C ASN A 57 -7.87 8.72 -26.25
N GLU A 58 -7.61 8.81 -24.93
CA GLU A 58 -8.56 8.39 -23.88
C GLU A 58 -8.62 9.38 -22.71
N SER A 59 -9.70 9.30 -21.93
CA SER A 59 -9.90 10.13 -20.74
C SER A 59 -9.06 9.63 -19.55
N ALA A 60 -8.67 10.56 -18.66
CA ALA A 60 -7.91 10.21 -17.46
C ALA A 60 -8.60 9.18 -16.57
N ASP A 61 -9.92 9.17 -16.46
CA ASP A 61 -10.67 8.17 -15.68
C ASP A 61 -10.43 6.72 -16.19
N VAL A 62 -10.44 6.52 -17.51
CA VAL A 62 -10.19 5.21 -18.12
C VAL A 62 -8.74 4.81 -17.89
N PHE A 63 -7.83 5.76 -18.05
CA PHE A 63 -6.41 5.55 -17.83
C PHE A 63 -6.09 5.28 -16.34
N CYS A 64 -6.75 5.93 -15.40
CA CYS A 64 -6.62 5.72 -13.96
C CYS A 64 -6.96 4.27 -13.55
N ARG A 65 -7.97 3.68 -14.19
CA ARG A 65 -8.30 2.26 -13.99
C ARG A 65 -7.18 1.34 -14.48
N LYS A 66 -6.55 1.66 -15.62
CA LYS A 66 -5.37 0.92 -16.10
C LYS A 66 -4.16 1.11 -15.20
N LEU A 67 -3.87 2.36 -14.83
CA LEU A 67 -2.79 2.74 -13.92
C LEU A 67 -2.81 1.91 -12.65
N ARG A 68 -3.98 1.77 -12.03
CA ARG A 68 -4.14 0.93 -10.84
C ARG A 68 -3.75 -0.53 -11.11
N ILE A 69 -4.26 -1.13 -12.18
CA ILE A 69 -3.98 -2.52 -12.55
C ILE A 69 -2.49 -2.74 -12.84
N ASP A 70 -1.87 -1.81 -13.58
CA ASP A 70 -0.44 -1.84 -13.88
C ASP A 70 0.40 -1.73 -12.60
N LEU A 71 0.06 -0.82 -11.70
CA LEU A 71 0.73 -0.68 -10.41
C LEU A 71 0.57 -1.92 -9.52
N GLU A 72 -0.63 -2.49 -9.45
CA GLU A 72 -0.91 -3.75 -8.75
C GLU A 72 -0.11 -4.91 -9.35
N ALA A 73 -0.04 -5.01 -10.68
CA ALA A 73 0.77 -6.01 -11.38
C ALA A 73 2.28 -5.83 -11.13
N MET A 74 2.73 -4.59 -10.91
CA MET A 74 4.10 -4.25 -10.53
C MET A 74 4.40 -4.45 -9.03
N GLY A 75 3.42 -4.93 -8.24
CA GLY A 75 3.56 -5.27 -6.84
C GLY A 75 3.26 -4.16 -5.84
N TYR A 76 2.62 -3.06 -6.26
CA TYR A 76 2.08 -2.07 -5.32
C TYR A 76 0.75 -2.56 -4.77
N GLN A 77 0.66 -2.76 -3.46
CA GLN A 77 -0.57 -3.17 -2.78
C GLN A 77 -1.09 -2.01 -1.92
N PRO A 78 -2.42 -1.85 -1.78
CA PRO A 78 -2.98 -0.86 -0.88
C PRO A 78 -2.45 -1.07 0.55
N ALA A 79 -2.09 0.03 1.21
CA ALA A 79 -1.49 0.06 2.55
C ALA A 79 -2.36 -0.59 3.65
N ASP A 80 -3.59 -0.97 3.34
CA ASP A 80 -4.51 -1.65 4.25
C ASP A 80 -4.16 -3.14 4.48
N SER A 81 -3.31 -3.74 3.63
CA SER A 81 -3.01 -5.18 3.70
C SER A 81 -1.92 -5.58 4.73
N VAL A 82 -1.34 -4.62 5.48
CA VAL A 82 -0.19 -4.89 6.38
C VAL A 82 -0.59 -5.16 7.84
N LEU A 83 -1.89 -5.23 8.15
CA LEU A 83 -2.39 -5.50 9.51
C LEU A 83 -2.93 -6.92 9.71
N SER A 84 -2.53 -7.90 8.90
CA SER A 84 -2.59 -9.29 9.35
C SER A 84 -1.43 -9.52 10.34
N TYR A 85 -1.57 -8.95 11.54
CA TYR A 85 -0.92 -9.51 12.70
C TYR A 85 -1.46 -10.93 12.81
N ASP A 86 -0.61 -11.89 12.47
CA ASP A 86 -0.72 -13.27 12.93
C ASP A 86 -0.53 -13.20 14.45
N ASP A 87 -1.61 -12.79 15.13
CA ASP A 87 -1.78 -12.81 16.58
C ASP A 87 -2.15 -14.25 16.96
N ASP A 88 -1.15 -15.12 16.87
CA ASP A 88 -1.16 -16.45 17.48
C ASP A 88 -0.46 -16.31 18.85
N ASP A 89 -1.07 -15.49 19.72
CA ASP A 89 -0.76 -15.40 21.15
C ASP A 89 -2.01 -15.91 21.90
N ASP A 90 -2.31 -17.20 21.72
CA ASP A 90 -3.19 -17.95 22.64
C ASP A 90 -2.39 -18.23 23.92
N ASP A 91 -2.38 -17.22 24.79
CA ASP A 91 -1.99 -17.28 26.19
C ASP A 91 -3.09 -18.09 26.93
N ASP A 92 -3.01 -19.42 26.87
CA ASP A 92 -3.85 -20.31 27.69
C ASP A 92 -3.25 -20.37 29.11
N ASP A 93 -3.66 -19.38 29.89
CA ASP A 93 -3.56 -19.27 31.35
C ASP A 93 -4.46 -20.36 31.98
N ASP A 94 -3.90 -21.53 32.30
CA ASP A 94 -4.57 -22.57 33.12
C ASP A 94 -3.89 -22.63 34.49
N ASP A 95 -4.35 -21.72 35.36
CA ASP A 95 -4.90 -21.99 36.69
C ASP A 95 -4.32 -23.21 37.46
N ASP A 96 -3.56 -22.98 38.53
CA ASP A 96 -3.65 -23.87 39.71
C ASP A 96 -3.47 -23.07 41.01
N GLU A 97 -4.57 -23.08 41.77
CA GLU A 97 -4.89 -22.28 42.94
C GLU A 97 -3.94 -22.45 44.15
N ASP A 98 -3.80 -21.33 44.87
CA ASP A 98 -3.17 -21.21 46.18
C ASP A 98 -3.88 -22.09 47.25
N ALA A 99 -3.19 -23.12 47.75
CA ALA A 99 -3.57 -23.80 48.99
C ALA A 99 -2.35 -24.18 49.86
N ARG A 100 -1.88 -23.25 50.71
CA ARG A 100 -1.01 -23.52 51.88
C ARG A 100 -1.88 -23.89 53.11
N PRO A 101 -1.35 -24.31 54.29
CA PRO A 101 -0.20 -25.16 54.69
C PRO A 101 -0.56 -26.20 55.80
N ALA A 102 0.24 -27.27 56.05
CA ALA A 102 0.41 -27.88 57.40
C ALA A 102 1.47 -29.00 57.51
N SER A 103 2.45 -28.76 58.38
CA SER A 103 3.15 -29.67 59.32
C SER A 103 3.22 -31.19 59.07
N GLY A 104 4.45 -31.70 58.98
CA GLY A 104 4.82 -33.08 59.35
C GLY A 104 6.34 -33.24 59.49
N PRO A 105 6.90 -33.77 60.62
CA PRO A 105 8.34 -33.80 60.85
C PRO A 105 8.99 -35.11 60.38
N ARG A 106 10.31 -35.09 60.11
CA ARG A 106 11.38 -36.11 60.37
C ARG A 106 12.36 -36.27 59.19
N PRO A 107 13.53 -36.92 59.38
CA PRO A 107 14.53 -36.75 60.43
C PRO A 107 15.93 -36.48 59.83
N ARG A 108 16.90 -36.15 60.71
CA ARG A 108 18.33 -36.01 60.37
C ARG A 108 18.96 -37.34 59.95
N LEU A 109 19.94 -37.29 59.06
CA LEU A 109 21.11 -38.15 59.19
C LEU A 109 22.39 -37.41 58.79
N SER A 110 23.39 -37.54 59.67
CA SER A 110 24.76 -37.07 59.55
C SER A 110 25.57 -37.86 58.54
#